data_AF-A0A958KTC8-F1
#
_entry.id   AF-A0A958KTC8-F1
#
_cell.length_a   1.000
_cell.length_b   1.000
_cell.length_c   1.000
_cell.angle_alpha   90.00
_cell.angle_beta   90.00
_cell.angle_gamma   90.00
#
_symmetry.space_group_name_H-M   'P 1'
#
loop_
_entity.id
_entity.type
_entity.pdbx_description
1 polymer ?
#
loop_
_entity_poly.entity_id
_entity_poly.type
_entity_poly.pdbx_seq_one_letter_code
_entity_poly.pdbx_strand_id
1 'polypeptide(L)'
;MDKTIRIDQSVAILVDGNNIEISIHEVTKNDSAMLNFDTLIPRLLDNRSLNRLVYFREGKHISSKLAERLHNLFHGSVVPCHKSADIPLTIKAMQLANKIDTIIIMSGDSDYVELVRHLKFEGVRVEIAAVEATTAAILREEADYFHALTDEDWFIYTNKHRGGGGSNRKR
;
A
#
# COMPACT_ATOMS: atom_id res chain seq x y z
N MET A 1 32.87 -24.04 -6.04
CA MET A 1 31.97 -23.41 -7.03
C MET A 1 30.70 -23.06 -6.29
N ASP A 2 30.60 -21.82 -5.79
CA ASP A 2 29.33 -21.33 -5.24
C ASP A 2 28.34 -21.21 -6.40
N LYS A 3 27.42 -22.18 -6.48
CA LYS A 3 26.22 -22.00 -7.31
C LYS A 3 25.35 -20.98 -6.59
N THR A 4 25.55 -19.71 -6.89
CA THR A 4 24.63 -18.66 -6.47
C THR A 4 23.29 -18.92 -7.14
N ILE A 5 22.34 -19.49 -6.39
CA ILE A 5 20.98 -19.71 -6.86
C ILE A 5 20.37 -18.33 -7.09
N ARG A 6 19.98 -18.02 -8.34
CA ARG A 6 19.27 -16.79 -8.66
C ARG A 6 17.80 -16.97 -8.34
N ILE A 7 17.34 -16.31 -7.29
CA ILE A 7 15.91 -16.20 -6.94
C ILE A 7 15.41 -14.93 -7.62
N ASP A 8 14.45 -15.06 -8.54
CA ASP A 8 13.84 -13.94 -9.26
C ASP A 8 12.33 -14.14 -9.18
N GLN A 9 11.69 -13.40 -8.26
CA GLN A 9 10.26 -13.48 -7.99
C GLN A 9 9.64 -12.13 -8.36
N SER A 10 8.64 -12.17 -9.22
CA SER A 10 7.93 -11.01 -9.74
C SER A 10 6.76 -10.65 -8.81
N VAL A 11 6.78 -9.42 -8.27
CA VAL A 11 5.85 -8.97 -7.23
C VAL A 11 4.99 -7.81 -7.74
N ALA A 12 3.69 -7.86 -7.51
CA ALA A 12 2.82 -6.69 -7.58
C ALA A 12 2.41 -6.24 -6.17
N ILE A 13 2.36 -4.94 -5.95
CA ILE A 13 1.84 -4.32 -4.73
C ILE A 13 0.58 -3.54 -5.08
N LEU A 14 -0.53 -3.92 -4.47
CA LEU A 14 -1.84 -3.29 -4.65
C LEU A 14 -2.27 -2.65 -3.33
N VAL A 15 -2.44 -1.33 -3.33
CA VAL A 15 -2.66 -0.55 -2.12
C VAL A 15 -4.08 -0.06 -2.06
N ASP A 16 -4.82 -0.49 -1.04
CA ASP A 16 -6.07 0.16 -0.63
C ASP A 16 -5.72 1.39 0.21
N GLY A 17 -5.63 2.54 -0.46
CA GLY A 17 -5.21 3.78 0.19
C GLY A 17 -6.14 4.21 1.31
N ASN A 18 -7.44 4.01 1.13
CA ASN A 18 -8.46 4.38 2.11
C ASN A 18 -8.35 3.51 3.38
N ASN A 19 -8.28 2.19 3.21
CA ASN A 19 -8.19 1.27 4.34
C ASN A 19 -6.91 1.49 5.17
N ILE A 20 -5.77 1.68 4.49
CA ILE A 20 -4.50 1.93 5.18
C ILE A 20 -4.48 3.29 5.87
N GLU A 21 -4.95 4.36 5.23
CA GLU A 21 -5.04 5.69 5.85
C GLU A 21 -5.88 5.63 7.14
N ILE A 22 -7.08 5.03 7.08
CA ILE A 22 -7.97 4.87 8.25
C ILE A 22 -7.27 4.07 9.35
N SER A 23 -6.64 2.95 9.00
CA SER A 23 -5.97 2.07 9.96
C SER A 23 -4.83 2.77 10.71
N ILE A 24 -4.01 3.55 10.00
CA ILE A 24 -2.90 4.30 10.59
C ILE A 24 -3.45 5.43 11.47
N HIS A 25 -4.47 6.16 11.03
CA HIS A 25 -5.09 7.23 11.82
C HIS A 25 -5.70 6.69 13.11
N GLU A 26 -6.29 5.49 13.07
CA GLU A 26 -6.84 4.84 14.24
C GLU A 26 -5.77 4.48 15.28
N VAL A 27 -4.62 3.94 14.86
CA VAL A 27 -3.53 3.55 15.78
C VAL A 27 -2.72 4.75 16.26
N THR A 28 -2.44 5.71 15.38
CA THR A 28 -1.65 6.91 15.73
C THR A 28 -2.47 7.99 16.44
N LYS A 29 -3.81 7.92 16.36
CA LYS A 29 -4.74 8.98 16.76
C LYS A 29 -4.40 10.33 16.10
N ASN A 30 -3.89 10.29 14.86
CA ASN A 30 -3.43 11.46 14.12
C ASN A 30 -3.73 11.37 12.61
N ASP A 31 -4.67 12.20 12.17
CA ASP A 31 -5.12 12.27 10.76
C ASP A 31 -4.06 12.82 9.79
N SER A 32 -2.93 13.32 10.31
CA SER A 32 -1.79 13.78 9.51
C SER A 32 -0.72 12.71 9.32
N ALA A 33 -0.91 11.50 9.85
CA ALA A 33 0.00 10.39 9.59
C ALA A 33 -0.13 9.92 8.13
N MET A 34 1.01 9.70 7.49
CA MET A 34 1.12 9.28 6.09
C MET A 34 2.14 8.16 5.95
N LEU A 35 1.85 7.21 5.05
CA LEU A 35 2.77 6.12 4.72
C LEU A 35 4.10 6.63 4.13
N ASN A 36 5.20 6.01 4.55
CA ASN A 36 6.51 6.19 3.96
C ASN A 36 6.77 5.13 2.88
N PHE A 37 6.32 5.38 1.66
CA PHE A 37 6.53 4.44 0.54
C PHE A 37 8.01 4.19 0.21
N ASP A 38 8.90 5.14 0.50
CA ASP A 38 10.32 5.04 0.17
C ASP A 38 11.03 3.96 0.98
N THR A 39 10.60 3.74 2.23
CA THR A 39 11.13 2.68 3.09
C THR A 39 10.29 1.42 3.00
N LEU A 40 8.97 1.58 2.94
CA LEU A 40 8.03 0.46 2.97
C LEU A 40 8.11 -0.42 1.72
N ILE A 41 8.15 0.15 0.52
CA ILE A 41 8.15 -0.66 -0.71
C ILE A 41 9.43 -1.52 -0.82
N PRO A 42 10.65 -0.98 -0.62
CA PRO A 42 11.86 -1.81 -0.61
C PRO A 42 11.82 -2.92 0.45
N ARG A 43 11.31 -2.62 1.65
CA ARG A 43 11.13 -3.60 2.72
C ARG A 43 10.17 -4.71 2.32
N LEU A 44 9.02 -4.37 1.73
CA LEU A 44 8.04 -5.35 1.26
C LEU A 44 8.60 -6.21 0.13
N LEU A 45 9.44 -5.65 -0.74
CA LEU A 45 10.01 -6.40 -1.86
C LEU A 45 11.08 -7.39 -1.43
N ASP A 46 11.91 -7.09 -0.41
CA ASP A 46 12.98 -7.97 0.08
C ASP A 46 13.80 -8.63 -1.06
N ASN A 47 14.46 -7.81 -1.87
CA ASN A 47 15.25 -8.21 -3.05
C ASN A 47 14.46 -8.86 -4.22
N ARG A 48 13.13 -8.88 -4.16
CA ARG A 48 12.27 -9.33 -5.26
C ARG A 48 12.01 -8.22 -6.29
N SER A 49 11.63 -8.62 -7.50
CA SER A 49 11.44 -7.73 -8.64
C SER A 49 10.05 -7.09 -8.61
N LEU A 50 9.95 -5.76 -8.50
CA LEU A 50 8.67 -5.05 -8.59
C LEU A 50 8.17 -5.03 -10.04
N ASN A 51 7.07 -5.72 -10.32
CA ASN A 51 6.39 -5.71 -11.61
C ASN A 51 5.38 -4.56 -11.71
N ARG A 52 4.65 -4.31 -10.62
CA ARG A 52 3.57 -3.31 -10.61
C ARG A 52 3.28 -2.78 -9.21
N LEU A 53 3.09 -1.47 -9.12
CA LEU A 53 2.54 -0.80 -7.95
C LEU A 53 1.27 -0.06 -8.35
N VAL A 54 0.14 -0.34 -7.70
CA VAL A 54 -1.11 0.40 -7.91
C VAL A 54 -1.66 0.90 -6.60
N TYR A 55 -1.85 2.20 -6.48
CA TYR A 55 -2.51 2.84 -5.34
C TYR A 55 -3.96 3.17 -5.70
N PHE A 56 -4.91 2.56 -5.01
CA PHE A 56 -6.33 2.84 -5.18
C PHE A 56 -6.77 3.85 -4.14
N ARG A 57 -7.47 4.90 -4.58
CA ARG A 57 -7.96 5.96 -3.67
C ARG A 57 -9.35 6.41 -4.07
N GLU A 58 -10.25 6.49 -3.12
CA GLU A 58 -11.55 7.10 -3.34
C GLU A 58 -11.48 8.60 -3.61
N GLY A 59 -12.35 9.05 -4.51
CA GLY A 59 -12.53 10.46 -4.81
C GLY A 59 -11.73 10.95 -6.03
N LYS A 60 -12.05 12.18 -6.44
CA LYS A 60 -11.48 12.80 -7.65
C LYS A 60 -10.21 13.62 -7.37
N HIS A 61 -9.98 13.98 -6.11
CA HIS A 61 -8.83 14.79 -5.69
C HIS A 61 -7.74 13.88 -5.12
N ILE A 62 -6.95 13.30 -6.03
CA ILE A 62 -5.71 12.62 -5.68
C ILE A 62 -4.59 13.66 -5.62
N SER A 63 -3.73 13.55 -4.60
CA SER A 63 -2.51 14.36 -4.50
C SER A 63 -1.61 14.12 -5.72
N SER A 64 -1.43 15.14 -6.56
CA SER A 64 -0.52 15.06 -7.71
C SER A 64 0.90 14.72 -7.29
N LYS A 65 1.34 15.24 -6.13
CA LYS A 65 2.66 14.94 -5.55
C LYS A 65 2.82 13.45 -5.21
N LEU A 66 1.77 12.80 -4.69
CA LEU A 66 1.81 11.36 -4.41
C LEU A 66 1.91 10.58 -5.72
N ALA A 67 1.07 10.92 -6.71
CA ALA A 67 1.07 10.25 -8.00
C ALA A 67 2.42 10.37 -8.72
N GLU A 68 2.99 11.58 -8.77
CA GLU A 68 4.32 11.84 -9.33
C GLU A 68 5.42 11.06 -8.61
N ARG A 69 5.38 11.02 -7.27
CA ARG A 69 6.37 10.28 -6.46
C ARG A 69 6.31 8.78 -6.75
N LEU A 70 5.12 8.18 -6.71
CA LEU A 70 4.96 6.74 -6.98
C LEU A 70 5.36 6.40 -8.41
N HIS A 71 5.05 7.26 -9.37
CA HIS A 71 5.45 7.09 -10.76
C HIS A 71 6.99 7.13 -10.92
N ASN A 72 7.64 8.17 -10.39
CA ASN A 72 9.07 8.39 -10.61
C ASN A 72 9.96 7.38 -9.89
N LEU A 73 9.58 6.93 -8.69
CA LEU A 73 10.39 6.01 -7.89
C LEU A 73 10.10 4.53 -8.19
N PHE A 74 8.84 4.19 -8.46
CA PHE A 74 8.38 2.80 -8.50
C PHE A 74 7.66 2.43 -9.79
N HIS A 75 7.59 3.34 -10.77
CA HIS A 75 6.75 3.19 -11.96
C HIS A 75 5.28 2.87 -11.60
N GLY A 76 4.85 3.35 -10.44
CA GLY A 76 3.53 3.12 -9.89
C GLY A 76 2.46 3.98 -10.57
N SER A 77 1.20 3.58 -10.37
CA SER A 77 0.03 4.30 -10.84
C SER A 77 -0.95 4.54 -9.71
N VAL A 78 -1.60 5.71 -9.70
CA VAL A 78 -2.71 5.98 -8.80
C VAL A 78 -4.03 5.89 -9.57
N VAL A 79 -4.97 5.11 -9.04
CA VAL A 79 -6.27 4.85 -9.66
C VAL A 79 -7.36 5.46 -8.78
N PRO A 80 -8.09 6.49 -9.25
CA PRO A 80 -9.24 7.01 -8.54
C PRO A 80 -10.39 5.99 -8.55
N CYS A 81 -11.02 5.83 -7.39
CA CYS A 81 -12.14 4.94 -7.17
C CYS A 81 -13.40 5.78 -6.89
N HIS A 82 -14.55 5.32 -7.42
CA HIS A 82 -15.80 6.06 -7.26
C HIS A 82 -16.40 5.92 -5.85
N LYS A 83 -16.26 4.75 -5.20
CA LYS A 83 -16.83 4.47 -3.87
C LYS A 83 -15.92 3.68 -2.94
N SER A 84 -15.19 2.69 -3.47
CA SER A 84 -14.27 1.86 -2.72
C SER A 84 -13.18 1.33 -3.65
N ALA A 85 -12.03 0.98 -3.08
CA ALA A 85 -10.95 0.28 -3.76
C ALA A 85 -11.28 -1.19 -4.05
N ASP A 86 -12.22 -1.83 -3.33
CA ASP A 86 -12.42 -3.29 -3.34
C ASP A 86 -12.56 -3.88 -4.75
N ILE A 87 -13.51 -3.35 -5.53
CA ILE A 87 -13.79 -3.84 -6.89
C ILE A 87 -12.62 -3.53 -7.84
N PRO A 88 -12.14 -2.27 -7.97
CA PRO A 88 -10.98 -1.97 -8.82
C PRO A 88 -9.73 -2.78 -8.46
N LEU A 89 -9.45 -2.95 -7.17
CA LEU A 89 -8.31 -3.72 -6.67
C LEU A 89 -8.46 -5.19 -7.01
N THR A 90 -9.62 -5.79 -6.72
CA THR A 90 -9.94 -7.19 -7.04
C THR A 90 -9.77 -7.47 -8.54
N ILE A 91 -10.37 -6.65 -9.39
CA ILE A 91 -10.25 -6.79 -10.85
C ILE A 91 -8.77 -6.69 -11.26
N LYS A 92 -8.03 -5.74 -10.68
CA LYS A 92 -6.62 -5.56 -11.00
C LYS A 92 -5.77 -6.76 -10.57
N ALA A 93 -6.02 -7.30 -9.38
CA ALA A 93 -5.33 -8.47 -8.86
C ALA A 93 -5.55 -9.69 -9.78
N MET A 94 -6.80 -9.97 -10.15
CA MET A 94 -7.14 -11.07 -11.07
C MET A 94 -6.46 -10.90 -12.45
N GLN A 95 -6.40 -9.68 -12.98
CA GLN A 95 -5.70 -9.41 -14.26
C GLN A 95 -4.18 -9.64 -14.19
N LEU A 96 -3.60 -9.58 -13.00
CA LEU A 96 -2.17 -9.76 -12.77
C LEU A 96 -1.83 -11.20 -12.41
N ALA A 97 -2.77 -11.99 -11.91
CA ALA A 97 -2.52 -13.33 -11.38
C ALA A 97 -1.64 -14.20 -12.32
N ASN A 98 -1.91 -14.15 -13.63
CA ASN A 98 -1.17 -14.94 -14.62
C ASN A 98 0.18 -14.35 -15.08
N LYS A 99 0.68 -13.29 -14.44
CA LYS A 99 1.87 -12.52 -14.89
C LYS A 99 2.94 -12.35 -13.82
N ILE A 100 2.62 -12.68 -12.59
CA ILE A 100 3.45 -12.41 -11.43
C ILE A 100 3.39 -13.59 -10.47
N ASP A 101 4.43 -13.76 -9.68
CA ASP A 101 4.52 -14.86 -8.72
C ASP A 101 3.85 -14.48 -7.39
N THR A 102 3.76 -13.18 -7.07
CA THR A 102 3.24 -12.71 -5.79
C THR A 102 2.48 -11.40 -5.86
N ILE A 103 1.33 -11.36 -5.18
CA ILE A 103 0.59 -10.13 -4.92
C ILE A 103 0.70 -9.81 -3.44
N ILE A 104 1.19 -8.60 -3.14
CA ILE A 104 1.07 -7.99 -1.83
C ILE A 104 -0.14 -7.07 -1.86
N ILE A 105 -1.18 -7.39 -1.09
CA ILE A 105 -2.34 -6.52 -0.89
C ILE A 105 -2.10 -5.72 0.38
N MET A 106 -2.05 -4.40 0.25
CA MET A 106 -2.00 -3.52 1.41
C MET A 106 -3.42 -3.12 1.81
N SER A 107 -4.05 -3.95 2.64
CA SER A 107 -5.34 -3.70 3.28
C SER A 107 -5.55 -4.68 4.44
N GLY A 108 -6.26 -4.26 5.48
CA GLY A 108 -6.68 -5.11 6.59
C GLY A 108 -8.11 -5.66 6.48
N ASP A 109 -8.81 -5.36 5.38
CA ASP A 109 -10.25 -5.62 5.23
C ASP A 109 -10.60 -7.10 4.95
N SER A 110 -11.57 -7.65 5.68
CA SER A 110 -12.07 -9.01 5.47
C SER A 110 -12.70 -9.23 4.10
N ASP A 111 -13.13 -8.18 3.40
CA ASP A 111 -13.73 -8.30 2.07
C ASP A 111 -12.76 -8.87 1.02
N TYR A 112 -11.45 -8.84 1.30
CA TYR A 112 -10.43 -9.43 0.43
C TYR A 112 -10.18 -10.93 0.64
N VAL A 113 -10.83 -11.59 1.62
CA VAL A 113 -10.62 -13.03 1.90
C VAL A 113 -10.87 -13.91 0.68
N GLU A 114 -12.00 -13.69 -0.02
CA GLU A 114 -12.32 -14.49 -1.21
C GLU A 114 -11.36 -14.23 -2.37
N LEU A 115 -10.84 -12.99 -2.48
CA LEU A 115 -9.80 -12.67 -3.45
C LEU A 115 -8.50 -13.42 -3.12
N VAL A 116 -8.07 -13.44 -1.85
CA VAL A 116 -6.87 -14.18 -1.42
C VAL A 116 -7.00 -15.66 -1.77
N ARG A 117 -8.14 -16.29 -1.44
CA ARG A 117 -8.42 -17.70 -1.77
C ARG A 117 -8.36 -17.96 -3.27
N HIS A 118 -8.98 -17.11 -4.07
CA HIS A 118 -9.00 -17.25 -5.51
C HIS A 118 -7.60 -17.11 -6.13
N LEU A 119 -6.83 -16.10 -5.74
CA LEU A 119 -5.46 -15.90 -6.25
C LEU A 119 -4.53 -17.06 -5.89
N LYS A 120 -4.66 -17.61 -4.68
CA LYS A 120 -3.91 -18.80 -4.25
C LYS A 120 -4.29 -20.04 -5.06
N PHE A 121 -5.57 -20.20 -5.39
CA PHE A 121 -6.03 -21.26 -6.27
C PHE A 121 -5.44 -21.14 -7.69
N GLU A 122 -5.27 -19.90 -8.18
CA GLU A 122 -4.58 -19.60 -9.45
C GLU A 122 -3.04 -19.75 -9.36
N GLY A 123 -2.51 -20.19 -8.21
CA GLY A 123 -1.07 -20.45 -8.01
C GLY A 123 -0.24 -19.21 -7.65
N VAL A 124 -0.88 -18.08 -7.36
CA VAL A 124 -0.20 -16.85 -6.95
C VAL A 124 -0.01 -16.86 -5.44
N ARG A 125 1.20 -16.56 -4.98
CA ARG A 125 1.42 -16.32 -3.55
C ARG A 125 0.80 -14.97 -3.16
N VAL A 126 0.03 -14.95 -2.09
CA VAL A 126 -0.65 -13.74 -1.61
C VAL A 126 -0.14 -13.35 -0.25
N GLU A 127 0.38 -12.13 -0.15
CA GLU A 127 0.86 -11.55 1.09
C GLU A 127 -0.03 -10.36 1.46
N ILE A 128 -0.27 -10.16 2.75
CA ILE A 128 -1.02 -9.01 3.26
C ILE A 128 -0.07 -8.09 3.99
N ALA A 129 -0.18 -6.79 3.75
CA ALA A 129 0.59 -5.77 4.44
C ALA A 129 -0.33 -4.73 5.07
N ALA A 130 -0.53 -4.80 6.38
CA ALA A 130 -1.51 -3.97 7.06
C ALA A 130 -1.16 -3.73 8.54
N VAL A 131 -1.88 -2.82 9.18
CA VAL A 131 -1.77 -2.57 10.62
C VAL A 131 -2.44 -3.72 11.37
N GLU A 132 -1.68 -4.44 12.19
CA GLU A 132 -2.14 -5.69 12.80
C GLU A 132 -3.41 -5.51 13.65
N ALA A 133 -3.51 -4.39 14.37
CA ALA A 133 -4.63 -4.10 15.27
C ALA A 133 -5.98 -3.92 14.55
N THR A 134 -5.97 -3.50 13.29
CA THR A 134 -7.18 -3.22 12.48
C THR A 134 -7.42 -4.30 11.41
N THR A 135 -6.57 -5.31 11.35
CA THR A 135 -6.67 -6.38 10.34
C THR A 135 -7.58 -7.51 10.80
N ALA A 136 -8.49 -7.95 9.93
CA ALA A 136 -9.31 -9.12 10.19
C ALA A 136 -8.46 -10.40 10.36
N ALA A 137 -8.67 -11.14 11.46
CA ALA A 137 -7.90 -12.36 11.76
C ALA A 137 -8.00 -13.41 10.64
N ILE A 138 -9.19 -13.60 10.09
CA ILE A 138 -9.42 -14.53 8.97
C ILE A 138 -8.60 -14.16 7.72
N LEU A 139 -8.43 -12.86 7.44
CA LEU A 139 -7.62 -12.42 6.29
C LEU A 139 -6.15 -12.80 6.48
N ARG A 140 -5.63 -12.66 7.71
CA ARG A 140 -4.26 -13.05 8.05
C ARG A 140 -4.02 -14.54 7.95
N GLU A 141 -4.99 -15.33 8.41
CA GLU A 141 -4.92 -16.80 8.38
C GLU A 141 -4.94 -17.34 6.94
N GLU A 142 -5.67 -16.68 6.04
CA GLU A 142 -5.79 -17.08 4.64
C GLU A 142 -4.57 -16.67 3.79
N ALA A 143 -3.88 -15.58 4.17
CA ALA A 143 -2.68 -15.10 3.49
C ALA A 143 -1.48 -16.05 3.64
N ASP A 144 -0.60 -16.08 2.65
CA ASP A 144 0.65 -16.87 2.73
C ASP A 144 1.71 -16.21 3.62
N TYR A 145 1.62 -14.88 3.79
CA TYR A 145 2.47 -14.12 4.69
C TYR A 145 1.80 -12.81 5.10
N PHE A 146 2.05 -12.37 6.33
CA PHE A 146 1.56 -11.10 6.86
C PHE A 146 2.73 -10.19 7.21
N HIS A 147 2.78 -9.02 6.56
CA HIS A 147 3.70 -7.93 6.86
C HIS A 147 2.99 -6.94 7.79
N ALA A 148 3.34 -6.96 9.07
CA ALA A 148 2.86 -5.94 9.99
C ALA A 148 3.42 -4.56 9.59
N LEU A 149 2.55 -3.56 9.54
CA LEU A 149 2.94 -2.15 9.47
C LEU A 149 3.17 -1.62 10.88
N THR A 150 4.31 -0.96 11.06
CA THR A 150 4.80 -0.44 12.35
C THR A 150 5.00 1.07 12.28
N ASP A 151 5.35 1.67 13.41
CA ASP A 151 5.62 3.11 13.53
C ASP A 151 6.77 3.61 12.66
N GLU A 152 7.64 2.73 12.18
CA GLU A 152 8.70 3.05 11.22
C GLU A 152 8.19 3.21 9.77
N ASP A 153 6.99 2.71 9.47
CA ASP A 153 6.42 2.68 8.12
C ASP A 153 5.59 3.94 7.79
N TRP A 154 5.41 4.86 8.73
CA TRP A 154 4.70 6.12 8.52
C TRP A 154 5.39 7.31 9.18
N PHE A 155 5.02 8.51 8.76
CA PHE A 155 5.50 9.76 9.32
C PHE A 155 4.35 10.74 9.53
N ILE A 156 4.50 11.66 10.48
CA ILE A 156 3.53 12.73 10.70
C ILE A 156 3.85 13.89 9.75
N TYR A 157 2.94 14.18 8.83
CA TYR A 157 3.07 15.32 7.94
C TYR A 157 2.78 16.62 8.70
N THR A 158 3.84 17.33 9.12
CA THR A 158 3.67 18.68 9.68
C THR A 158 3.66 19.70 8.54
N ASN A 159 2.51 20.32 8.29
CA ASN A 159 2.42 21.41 7.32
C ASN A 159 3.17 22.64 7.89
N LYS A 160 4.44 22.85 7.50
CA LYS A 160 5.21 24.07 7.83
C LYS A 160 4.69 25.29 7.04
N HIS A 161 3.42 25.65 7.23
CA HIS A 161 2.84 26.91 6.75
C HIS A 161 1.76 27.44 7.70
N ARG A 162 2.14 27.77 8.94
CA ARG A 162 1.47 28.81 9.75
C ARG A 162 2.49 29.48 10.66
N GLY A 163 3.01 30.63 10.23
CA GLY A 163 3.80 31.50 11.09
C GLY A 163 4.88 32.28 10.35
N GLY A 164 4.54 33.45 9.79
CA GLY A 164 5.56 34.36 9.28
C GLY A 164 5.03 35.59 8.55
N GLY A 165 4.92 36.71 9.28
CA GLY A 165 4.89 38.07 8.74
C GLY A 165 3.51 38.74 8.77
N GLY A 166 3.27 39.86 9.43
CA GLY A 166 4.10 40.75 10.23
C GLY A 166 3.19 41.85 10.77
N SER A 167 3.29 42.14 12.06
CA SER A 167 2.59 43.27 12.69
C SER A 167 3.09 44.58 12.08
N ASN A 168 2.28 45.22 11.23
CA ASN A 168 2.56 46.57 10.76
C ASN A 168 1.85 47.57 11.68
N ARG A 169 2.47 47.89 12.83
CA ARG A 169 2.10 49.08 13.62
C ARG A 169 2.71 50.29 12.92
N LYS A 170 1.89 51.00 12.11
CA LYS A 170 2.21 52.36 11.69
C LYS A 170 2.14 53.29 12.91
N ARG A 171 3.25 53.95 13.19
CA ARG A 171 3.30 55.25 13.87
C ARG A 171 3.10 56.35 12.83
#